data_AF-A0A6F8TF54-F1
#
_entry.id   AF-A0A6F8TF54-F1
#
_cell.length_a   1.000
_cell.length_b   1.000
_cell.length_c   1.000
_cell.angle_alpha   90.00
_cell.angle_beta   90.00
_cell.angle_gamma   90.00
#
_symmetry.space_group_name_H-M   'P 1'
#
loop_
_entity.id
_entity.type
_entity.pdbx_description
1 polymer ?
#
loop_
_entity_poly.entity_id
_entity_poly.type
_entity_poly.pdbx_seq_one_letter_code
_entity_poly.pdbx_strand_id
1 'polypeptide(L)'
;MGTLKHPLVEDRMISGEGTPEFMWLEAFKKNPLDRLNLKLFQSKRVVIVAPHPDDEVLGCGGLMQQLVEQNCHIVILAVSNGTQSHPHSVKYTPDQLNDLRPQETLAALNTLGISAFSERIGLNLMDGQIHLQTDQLNQALSQIVQPEDILICSYALDGHPDHEAVGKTVQAFAEARDLLCLHVLIWAWHWAEPLTHELTGPKQKLMP
;
A
#
# COMPACT_ATOMS: atom_id res chain seq x y z
N MET A 1 0.29 -32.10 9.96
CA MET A 1 1.50 -31.59 9.28
C MET A 1 1.64 -30.14 9.68
N GLY A 2 2.74 -29.75 10.32
CA GLY A 2 2.96 -28.35 10.69
C GLY A 2 3.22 -27.55 9.42
N THR A 3 2.38 -26.56 9.14
CA THR A 3 2.62 -25.56 8.10
C THR A 3 3.92 -24.84 8.44
N LEU A 4 4.90 -24.88 7.53
CA LEU A 4 6.12 -24.08 7.65
C LEU A 4 5.71 -22.60 7.67
N LYS A 5 5.87 -21.94 8.82
CA LYS A 5 5.63 -20.50 8.96
C LYS A 5 6.79 -19.73 8.33
N HIS A 6 6.48 -18.78 7.45
CA HIS A 6 7.47 -17.84 6.93
C HIS A 6 7.97 -16.91 8.05
N PRO A 7 9.26 -16.57 8.12
CA PRO A 7 9.80 -15.77 9.22
C PRO A 7 9.21 -14.36 9.33
N LEU A 8 8.68 -13.80 8.23
CA LEU A 8 8.17 -12.42 8.20
C LEU A 8 6.64 -12.31 8.15
N VAL A 9 5.96 -13.29 7.54
CA VAL A 9 4.51 -13.23 7.26
C VAL A 9 3.77 -14.44 7.83
N GLU A 10 4.47 -15.30 8.57
CA GLU A 10 3.93 -16.48 9.23
C GLU A 10 3.18 -17.42 8.28
N ASP A 11 1.88 -17.62 8.52
CA ASP A 11 0.97 -18.47 7.75
C ASP A 11 0.26 -17.74 6.61
N ARG A 12 0.50 -16.43 6.44
CA ARG A 12 -0.08 -15.57 5.38
C ARG A 12 0.73 -15.56 4.09
N MET A 13 1.46 -16.65 3.83
CA MET A 13 2.20 -16.80 2.58
C MET A 13 1.22 -16.86 1.40
N ILE A 14 1.38 -15.94 0.46
CA ILE A 14 0.58 -15.88 -0.77
C ILE A 14 0.87 -17.13 -1.59
N SER A 15 -0.14 -18.00 -1.75
CA SER A 15 -0.05 -19.21 -2.56
C SER A 15 -1.43 -19.65 -3.06
N GLY A 16 -1.47 -20.31 -4.21
CA GLY A 16 -2.72 -20.74 -4.84
C GLY A 16 -3.50 -19.61 -5.52
N GLU A 17 -4.79 -19.83 -5.75
CA GLU A 17 -5.68 -18.92 -6.49
C GLU A 17 -6.27 -17.80 -5.61
N GLY A 18 -6.08 -17.88 -4.29
CA GLY A 18 -6.68 -16.96 -3.32
C GLY A 18 -8.18 -17.14 -3.13
N THR A 19 -8.80 -16.17 -2.44
CA THR A 19 -10.25 -16.17 -2.24
C THR A 19 -10.94 -15.54 -3.46
N PRO A 20 -11.85 -16.27 -4.15
CA PRO A 20 -12.50 -15.76 -5.35
C PRO A 20 -13.27 -14.46 -5.14
N GLU A 21 -13.22 -13.56 -6.12
CA GLU A 21 -13.91 -12.25 -6.12
C GLU A 21 -15.38 -12.35 -5.69
N PHE A 22 -16.12 -13.34 -6.19
CA PHE A 22 -17.55 -13.47 -5.87
C PHE A 22 -17.79 -13.69 -4.37
N MET A 23 -16.86 -14.32 -3.64
CA MET A 23 -16.99 -14.50 -2.19
C MET A 23 -16.86 -13.17 -1.45
N TRP A 24 -15.92 -12.32 -1.88
CA TRP A 24 -15.75 -10.96 -1.36
C TRP A 24 -16.98 -10.10 -1.62
N LEU A 25 -17.47 -10.09 -2.86
CA LEU A 25 -18.65 -9.31 -3.25
C LEU A 25 -19.89 -9.76 -2.47
N GLU A 26 -20.12 -11.07 -2.31
CA GLU A 26 -21.24 -11.58 -1.54
C GLU A 26 -21.12 -11.27 -0.04
N ALA A 27 -19.91 -11.30 0.52
CA ALA A 27 -19.67 -10.92 1.91
C ALA A 27 -19.97 -9.44 2.16
N PHE A 28 -19.48 -8.54 1.31
CA PHE A 28 -19.73 -7.09 1.43
C PHE A 28 -21.17 -6.70 1.12
N LYS A 29 -21.90 -7.46 0.28
CA LYS A 29 -23.36 -7.28 0.14
C LYS A 29 -24.11 -7.62 1.42
N LYS A 30 -23.69 -8.69 2.11
CA LYS A 30 -24.34 -9.14 3.35
C LYS A 30 -23.97 -8.27 4.55
N ASN A 31 -22.71 -7.89 4.65
CA ASN A 31 -22.17 -7.06 5.72
C ASN A 31 -21.36 -5.92 5.08
N PRO A 32 -22.02 -4.84 4.65
CA PRO A 32 -21.34 -3.71 4.04
C PRO A 32 -20.38 -3.07 5.03
N LEU A 33 -19.17 -2.78 4.55
CA LEU A 33 -18.22 -1.97 5.29
C LEU A 33 -18.72 -0.51 5.34
N ASP A 34 -18.37 0.18 6.42
CA ASP A 34 -18.61 1.61 6.52
C ASP A 34 -17.89 2.33 5.39
N ARG A 35 -18.60 3.22 4.70
CA ARG A 35 -18.00 4.03 3.65
C ARG A 35 -16.97 4.97 4.26
N LEU A 36 -15.83 5.09 3.60
CA LEU A 36 -14.84 6.10 3.96
C LEU A 36 -15.46 7.50 3.86
N ASN A 37 -15.41 8.25 4.96
CA ASN A 37 -15.89 9.62 4.99
C ASN A 37 -14.87 10.56 4.33
N LEU A 38 -15.01 10.77 3.02
CA LEU A 38 -14.12 11.63 2.22
C LEU A 38 -14.04 13.08 2.72
N LYS A 39 -15.02 13.57 3.48
CA LYS A 39 -14.97 14.92 4.08
C LYS A 39 -13.80 15.10 5.04
N LEU A 40 -13.30 14.01 5.64
CA LEU A 40 -12.12 14.04 6.51
C LEU A 40 -10.85 14.46 5.76
N PHE A 41 -10.84 14.31 4.44
CA PHE A 41 -9.70 14.59 3.58
C PHE A 41 -9.78 15.98 2.93
N GLN A 42 -10.91 16.68 3.04
CA GLN A 42 -11.13 17.94 2.33
C GLN A 42 -9.96 18.92 2.52
N SER A 43 -9.30 19.27 1.43
CA SER A 43 -8.14 20.18 1.40
C SER A 43 -6.95 19.73 2.25
N LYS A 44 -6.85 18.43 2.55
CA LYS A 44 -5.70 17.82 3.24
C LYS A 44 -4.64 17.37 2.25
N ARG A 45 -3.44 17.12 2.79
CA ARG A 45 -2.40 16.40 2.09
C ARG A 45 -2.45 14.93 2.48
N VAL A 46 -2.38 14.06 1.48
CA VAL A 46 -2.47 12.61 1.64
C VAL A 46 -1.18 12.00 1.16
N VAL A 47 -0.50 11.26 2.04
CA VAL A 47 0.75 10.57 1.72
C VAL A 47 0.44 9.08 1.54
N ILE A 48 0.53 8.61 0.31
CA ILE A 48 0.38 7.20 -0.05
C ILE A 48 1.77 6.58 -0.08
N VAL A 49 2.05 5.65 0.83
CA VAL A 49 3.32 4.95 0.94
C VAL A 49 3.20 3.60 0.25
N ALA A 50 3.79 3.50 -0.94
CA ALA A 50 3.68 2.36 -1.84
C ALA A 50 4.96 1.52 -1.79
N PRO A 51 4.90 0.24 -1.34
CA PRO A 51 6.06 -0.66 -1.34
C PRO A 51 6.72 -0.79 -2.72
N HIS A 52 5.90 -0.99 -3.77
CA HIS A 52 6.34 -1.24 -5.14
C HIS A 52 5.56 -0.38 -6.16
N PRO A 53 6.10 -0.17 -7.38
CA PRO A 53 5.40 0.58 -8.43
C PRO A 53 4.22 -0.20 -9.01
N ASP A 54 3.00 0.08 -8.55
CA ASP A 54 1.71 -0.51 -8.94
C ASP A 54 0.75 -0.43 -7.75
N ASP A 55 1.27 -0.66 -6.55
CA ASP A 55 0.55 -0.65 -5.28
C ASP A 55 -0.28 0.61 -5.06
N GLU A 56 0.23 1.78 -5.42
CA GLU A 56 -0.51 3.05 -5.31
C GLU A 56 -1.73 3.07 -6.22
N VAL A 57 -1.65 2.47 -7.41
CA VAL A 57 -2.74 2.43 -8.38
C VAL A 57 -3.71 1.29 -8.05
N LEU A 58 -3.19 0.11 -7.71
CA LEU A 58 -3.97 -1.06 -7.32
C LEU A 58 -4.79 -0.80 -6.06
N GLY A 59 -4.15 -0.24 -5.02
CA GLY A 59 -4.80 0.02 -3.74
C GLY A 59 -5.60 1.31 -3.71
N CYS A 60 -5.15 2.36 -4.42
CA CYS A 60 -5.71 3.70 -4.26
C CYS A 60 -6.16 4.37 -5.56
N GLY A 61 -6.13 3.73 -6.74
CA GLY A 61 -6.40 4.40 -8.02
C GLY A 61 -7.72 5.19 -8.07
N GLY A 62 -8.83 4.52 -7.71
CA GLY A 62 -10.15 5.17 -7.63
C GLY A 62 -10.26 6.18 -6.48
N LEU A 63 -9.60 5.90 -5.34
CA LEU A 63 -9.56 6.82 -4.21
C LEU A 63 -8.83 8.12 -4.57
N MET A 64 -7.68 8.05 -5.24
CA MET A 64 -6.89 9.21 -5.60
C MET A 64 -7.70 10.18 -6.46
N GLN A 65 -8.51 9.68 -7.40
CA GLN A 65 -9.44 10.51 -8.16
C GLN A 65 -10.46 11.21 -7.26
N GLN A 66 -11.06 10.49 -6.31
CA GLN A 66 -12.00 11.08 -5.33
C GLN A 66 -11.31 12.10 -4.42
N LEU A 67 -10.06 11.87 -4.01
CA LEU A 67 -9.29 12.81 -3.19
C LEU A 67 -8.99 14.10 -3.95
N VAL A 68 -8.69 14.02 -5.24
CA VAL A 68 -8.54 15.21 -6.09
C VAL A 68 -9.83 16.04 -6.13
N GLU A 69 -11.00 15.38 -6.22
CA GLU A 69 -12.30 16.07 -6.13
C GLU A 69 -12.53 16.74 -4.76
N GLN A 70 -11.88 16.24 -3.69
CA GLN A 70 -11.86 16.87 -2.37
C GLN A 70 -10.77 17.94 -2.21
N ASN A 71 -10.17 18.43 -3.31
CA ASN A 71 -9.06 19.38 -3.31
C ASN A 71 -7.84 18.91 -2.49
N CYS A 72 -7.61 17.59 -2.41
CA CYS A 72 -6.43 17.07 -1.73
C CYS A 72 -5.18 17.24 -2.60
N HIS A 73 -4.03 17.38 -1.94
CA HIS A 73 -2.73 17.18 -2.58
C HIS A 73 -2.20 15.79 -2.24
N ILE A 74 -1.77 15.03 -3.25
CA ILE A 74 -1.34 13.64 -3.07
C ILE A 74 0.18 13.54 -3.17
N VAL A 75 0.80 12.88 -2.20
CA VAL A 75 2.23 12.53 -2.23
C VAL A 75 2.35 11.03 -2.30
N ILE A 76 2.96 10.51 -3.37
CA ILE A 76 3.24 9.08 -3.52
C ILE A 76 4.69 8.87 -3.09
N LEU A 77 4.86 8.29 -1.91
CA LEU A 77 6.15 7.86 -1.39
C LEU A 77 6.44 6.44 -1.88
N ALA A 78 7.15 6.34 -3.00
CA ALA A 78 7.52 5.05 -3.60
C ALA A 78 8.76 4.48 -2.89
N VAL A 79 8.56 3.39 -2.15
CA VAL A 79 9.60 2.82 -1.27
C VAL A 79 10.69 2.11 -2.08
N SER A 80 10.30 1.27 -3.03
CA SER A 80 11.23 0.63 -3.98
C SER A 80 10.85 0.92 -5.43
N ASN A 81 11.73 0.55 -6.37
CA ASN A 81 11.45 0.62 -7.82
C ASN A 81 11.02 -0.73 -8.40
N GLY A 82 10.69 -1.74 -7.58
CA GLY A 82 10.12 -2.98 -8.09
C GLY A 82 11.07 -3.84 -8.94
N THR A 83 12.38 -3.75 -8.68
CA THR A 83 13.45 -4.38 -9.47
C THR A 83 13.45 -5.91 -9.43
N GLN A 84 12.77 -6.51 -8.44
CA GLN A 84 12.64 -7.96 -8.26
C GLN A 84 11.30 -8.51 -8.75
N SER A 85 10.48 -7.70 -9.44
CA SER A 85 9.21 -8.17 -10.04
C SER A 85 9.38 -9.29 -11.07
N HIS A 86 10.56 -9.38 -11.72
CA HIS A 86 10.83 -10.36 -12.76
C HIS A 86 12.23 -10.99 -12.58
N PRO A 87 12.48 -11.74 -11.49
CA PRO A 87 13.82 -12.11 -11.04
C PRO A 87 14.58 -13.05 -12.00
N HIS A 88 13.93 -13.53 -13.06
CA HIS A 88 14.51 -14.41 -14.08
C HIS A 88 14.21 -13.95 -15.51
N SER A 89 13.76 -12.72 -15.70
CA SER A 89 13.45 -12.22 -17.04
C SER A 89 14.72 -11.93 -17.84
N VAL A 90 14.77 -12.48 -19.05
CA VAL A 90 15.79 -12.14 -20.05
C VAL A 90 15.48 -10.82 -20.77
N LYS A 91 14.24 -10.35 -20.70
CA LYS A 91 13.77 -9.14 -21.39
C LYS A 91 13.90 -7.88 -20.53
N TYR A 92 13.76 -8.04 -19.21
CA TYR A 92 13.73 -6.95 -18.25
C TYR A 92 14.70 -7.28 -17.12
N THR A 93 15.89 -6.69 -17.17
CA THR A 93 16.88 -6.80 -16.09
C THR A 93 16.48 -5.92 -14.91
N PRO A 94 16.99 -6.18 -13.69
CA PRO A 94 16.76 -5.32 -12.53
C PRO A 94 17.10 -3.85 -12.79
N ASP A 95 18.21 -3.57 -13.49
CA ASP A 95 18.61 -2.21 -13.85
C ASP A 95 17.59 -1.53 -14.80
N GLN A 96 17.07 -2.27 -15.78
CA GLN A 96 16.03 -1.74 -16.66
C GLN A 96 14.73 -1.48 -15.90
N LEU A 97 14.35 -2.38 -14.98
CA LEU A 97 13.15 -2.23 -14.15
C LEU A 97 13.26 -1.04 -13.20
N ASN A 98 14.47 -0.75 -12.70
CA ASN A 98 14.72 0.39 -11.83
C ASN A 98 14.33 1.73 -12.46
N ASP A 99 14.47 1.84 -13.78
CA ASP A 99 14.10 3.05 -14.53
C ASP A 99 12.69 2.95 -15.13
N LEU A 100 12.31 1.78 -15.64
CA LEU A 100 11.05 1.54 -16.34
C LEU A 100 9.84 1.62 -15.40
N ARG A 101 9.86 0.90 -14.28
CA ARG A 101 8.68 0.80 -13.40
C ARG A 101 8.27 2.14 -12.76
N PRO A 102 9.20 3.01 -12.33
CA PRO A 102 8.84 4.38 -11.95
C PRO A 102 8.14 5.17 -13.06
N GLN A 103 8.54 4.98 -14.33
CA GLN A 103 7.88 5.62 -15.46
C GLN A 103 6.48 5.05 -15.70
N GLU A 104 6.27 3.76 -15.46
CA GLU A 104 4.94 3.12 -15.53
C GLU A 104 3.99 3.74 -14.50
N THR A 105 4.43 3.96 -13.25
CA THR A 105 3.66 4.72 -12.25
C THR A 105 3.29 6.10 -12.80
N LEU A 106 4.25 6.88 -13.30
CA LEU A 106 3.97 8.23 -13.81
C LEU A 106 2.96 8.21 -14.98
N ALA A 107 3.09 7.24 -15.88
CA ALA A 107 2.14 7.05 -16.98
C ALA A 107 0.73 6.66 -16.48
N ALA A 108 0.63 5.84 -15.43
CA ALA A 108 -0.62 5.47 -14.80
C ALA A 108 -1.30 6.69 -14.13
N LEU A 109 -0.54 7.49 -13.37
CA LEU A 109 -1.04 8.73 -12.78
C LEU A 109 -1.54 9.73 -13.83
N ASN A 110 -0.89 9.79 -14.99
CA ASN A 110 -1.32 10.63 -16.10
C ASN A 110 -2.61 10.10 -16.72
N THR A 111 -2.70 8.78 -16.91
CA THR A 111 -3.90 8.11 -17.43
C THR A 111 -5.11 8.31 -16.51
N LEU A 112 -4.88 8.31 -15.19
CA LEU A 112 -5.92 8.60 -14.18
C LEU A 112 -6.32 10.08 -14.12
N GLY A 113 -5.60 10.98 -14.81
CA GLY A 113 -5.86 12.43 -14.80
C GLY A 113 -5.41 13.15 -13.52
N ILE A 114 -4.56 12.53 -12.69
CA ILE A 114 -4.19 13.05 -11.36
C ILE A 114 -2.75 13.56 -11.28
N SER A 115 -1.97 13.49 -12.36
CA SER A 115 -0.56 13.94 -12.36
C SER A 115 -0.36 15.40 -11.94
N ALA A 116 -1.31 16.28 -12.24
CA ALA A 116 -1.23 17.69 -11.84
C ALA A 116 -1.48 17.93 -10.33
N PHE A 117 -1.99 16.92 -9.62
CA PHE A 117 -2.39 16.98 -8.21
C PHE A 117 -1.59 16.02 -7.33
N SER A 118 -0.61 15.34 -7.94
CA SER A 118 0.23 14.35 -7.27
C SER A 118 1.71 14.60 -7.54
N GLU A 119 2.53 14.31 -6.53
CA GLU A 119 3.98 14.21 -6.68
C GLU A 119 4.45 12.82 -6.28
N ARG A 120 5.47 12.30 -6.98
CA ARG A 120 6.11 11.03 -6.63
C ARG A 120 7.49 11.29 -6.06
N ILE A 121 7.75 10.77 -4.87
CA ILE A 121 9.05 10.80 -4.20
C ILE A 121 9.55 9.36 -4.09
N GLY A 122 10.66 9.03 -4.76
CA GLY A 122 11.26 7.69 -4.72
C GLY A 122 12.35 7.58 -3.66
N LEU A 123 12.30 6.54 -2.82
CA LEU A 123 13.32 6.25 -1.80
C LEU A 123 14.42 5.31 -2.29
N ASN A 124 14.15 4.53 -3.34
CA ASN A 124 15.08 3.55 -3.90
C ASN A 124 15.58 2.53 -2.86
N LEU A 125 14.73 2.11 -1.92
CA LEU A 125 15.03 0.98 -1.05
C LEU A 125 15.02 -0.32 -1.87
N MET A 126 15.71 -1.34 -1.37
CA MET A 126 15.92 -2.58 -2.09
C MET A 126 14.64 -3.43 -2.07
N ASP A 127 14.10 -3.66 -3.27
CA ASP A 127 12.96 -4.55 -3.48
C ASP A 127 13.27 -5.98 -2.98
N GLY A 128 12.35 -6.55 -2.21
CA GLY A 128 12.47 -7.83 -1.52
C GLY A 128 13.18 -7.77 -0.16
N GLN A 129 13.70 -6.60 0.23
CA GLN A 129 14.51 -6.43 1.44
C GLN A 129 14.11 -5.21 2.28
N ILE A 130 12.89 -4.69 2.12
CA ILE A 130 12.46 -3.47 2.84
C ILE A 130 12.48 -3.69 4.36
N HIS A 131 12.24 -4.91 4.83
CA HIS A 131 12.34 -5.28 6.25
C HIS A 131 13.73 -5.05 6.87
N LEU A 132 14.80 -4.97 6.06
CA LEU A 132 16.16 -4.64 6.50
C LEU A 132 16.45 -3.14 6.47
N GLN A 133 15.51 -2.33 5.96
CA GLN A 133 15.69 -0.90 5.69
C GLN A 133 14.59 -0.03 6.32
N THR A 134 13.94 -0.52 7.37
CA THR A 134 12.83 0.17 8.06
C THR A 134 13.29 1.46 8.74
N ASP A 135 14.53 1.54 9.22
CA ASP A 135 15.10 2.77 9.78
C ASP A 135 15.24 3.87 8.72
N GLN A 136 15.69 3.51 7.51
CA GLN A 136 15.76 4.44 6.38
C GLN A 136 14.36 4.92 5.96
N LEU A 137 13.38 4.01 5.93
CA LEU A 137 11.97 4.36 5.67
C LEU A 137 11.44 5.34 6.73
N ASN A 138 11.69 5.08 8.02
CA ASN A 138 11.27 5.95 9.12
C ASN A 138 11.94 7.34 9.06
N GLN A 139 13.22 7.39 8.70
CA GLN A 139 13.93 8.65 8.48
C GLN A 139 13.32 9.45 7.32
N ALA A 140 13.00 8.80 6.21
CA ALA A 140 12.34 9.44 5.08
C ALA A 140 10.94 9.96 5.44
N LEU A 141 10.13 9.16 6.15
CA LEU A 141 8.83 9.59 6.67
C LEU A 141 8.97 10.83 7.56
N SER A 142 9.98 10.88 8.42
CA SER A 142 10.25 12.04 9.29
C SER A 142 10.62 13.32 8.52
N GLN A 143 11.13 13.20 7.29
CA GLN A 143 11.50 14.34 6.44
C GLN A 143 10.33 14.81 5.56
N ILE A 144 9.46 13.90 5.16
CA ILE A 144 8.42 14.14 4.15
C ILE A 144 7.07 14.47 4.81
N VAL A 145 6.70 13.72 5.85
CA VAL A 145 5.38 13.81 6.48
C VAL A 145 5.29 15.07 7.33
N GLN A 146 4.18 15.79 7.18
CA GLN A 146 3.85 17.02 7.89
C GLN A 146 2.75 16.77 8.94
N PRO A 147 2.59 17.70 9.91
CA PRO A 147 1.43 17.69 10.78
C PRO A 147 0.13 17.69 9.97
N GLU A 148 -0.86 16.93 10.43
CA GLU A 148 -2.19 16.76 9.79
C GLU A 148 -2.22 16.02 8.45
N ASP A 149 -1.09 15.50 7.96
CA ASP A 149 -1.10 14.56 6.85
C ASP A 149 -1.95 13.33 7.19
N ILE A 150 -2.64 12.83 6.17
CA ILE A 150 -3.30 11.52 6.25
C ILE A 150 -2.41 10.51 5.53
N LEU A 151 -2.02 9.44 6.22
CA LEU A 151 -1.19 8.38 5.68
C LEU A 151 -2.05 7.24 5.18
N ILE A 152 -1.69 6.70 4.01
CA ILE A 152 -2.26 5.49 3.45
C ILE A 152 -1.10 4.57 3.10
N CYS A 153 -1.13 3.32 3.54
CA CYS A 153 -0.08 2.35 3.24
C CYS A 153 -0.65 0.94 3.05
N SER A 154 0.19 0.03 2.58
CA SER A 154 -0.12 -1.39 2.56
C SER A 154 -0.52 -1.90 3.94
N TYR A 155 -1.39 -2.89 3.96
CA TYR A 155 -1.85 -3.50 5.19
C TYR A 155 -0.70 -4.14 5.98
N ALA A 156 -0.66 -3.89 7.29
CA ALA A 156 0.42 -4.38 8.15
C ALA A 156 0.51 -5.93 8.21
N LEU A 157 -0.55 -6.64 7.81
CA LEU A 157 -0.56 -8.11 7.70
C LEU A 157 -0.83 -8.58 6.25
N ASP A 158 -0.48 -7.80 5.23
CA ASP A 158 -0.86 -8.05 3.83
C ASP A 158 -0.36 -9.39 3.24
N GLY A 159 0.60 -10.07 3.86
CA GLY A 159 1.12 -11.37 3.41
C GLY A 159 2.33 -11.30 2.47
N HIS A 160 2.64 -10.13 1.92
CA HIS A 160 3.93 -9.88 1.26
C HIS A 160 4.94 -9.26 2.24
N PRO A 161 6.17 -9.79 2.39
CA PRO A 161 7.13 -9.31 3.39
C PRO A 161 7.42 -7.80 3.34
N ASP A 162 7.61 -7.25 2.15
CA ASP A 162 7.83 -5.81 1.99
C ASP A 162 6.59 -4.98 2.33
N HIS A 163 5.39 -5.47 1.99
CA HIS A 163 4.14 -4.78 2.31
C HIS A 163 3.91 -4.74 3.81
N GLU A 164 4.16 -5.86 4.51
CA GLU A 164 4.08 -5.88 5.96
C GLU A 164 5.16 -4.98 6.60
N ALA A 165 6.38 -4.93 6.04
CA ALA A 165 7.44 -4.05 6.54
C ALA A 165 7.05 -2.56 6.41
N VAL A 166 6.53 -2.15 5.25
CA VAL A 166 6.03 -0.79 5.03
C VAL A 166 4.84 -0.51 5.94
N GLY A 167 3.82 -1.37 5.93
CA GLY A 167 2.59 -1.19 6.72
C GLY A 167 2.87 -1.06 8.21
N LYS A 168 3.69 -1.95 8.79
CA LYS A 168 4.08 -1.89 10.21
C LYS A 168 4.88 -0.62 10.52
N THR A 169 5.79 -0.22 9.65
CA THR A 169 6.62 0.98 9.86
C THR A 169 5.79 2.26 9.81
N VAL A 170 4.93 2.40 8.81
CA VAL A 170 4.07 3.58 8.63
C VAL A 170 3.02 3.66 9.75
N GLN A 171 2.41 2.53 10.13
CA GLN A 171 1.48 2.48 11.26
C GLN A 171 2.16 2.96 12.56
N ALA A 172 3.31 2.39 12.91
CA ALA A 172 4.04 2.80 14.11
C ALA A 172 4.45 4.29 14.07
N PHE A 173 4.86 4.78 12.90
CA PHE A 173 5.19 6.19 12.70
C PHE A 173 4.00 7.12 12.95
N ALA A 174 2.82 6.74 12.44
CA ALA A 174 1.58 7.49 12.59
C ALA A 174 1.08 7.49 14.04
N GLU A 175 1.09 6.32 14.69
CA GLU A 175 0.69 6.16 16.10
C GLU A 175 1.55 7.03 17.02
N ALA A 176 2.86 7.09 16.77
CA ALA A 176 3.78 7.93 17.54
C ALA A 176 3.54 9.44 17.38
N ARG A 177 2.77 9.86 16.37
CA ARG A 177 2.53 11.27 16.01
C ARG A 177 1.05 11.66 16.00
N ASP A 178 0.16 10.76 16.42
CA ASP A 178 -1.29 10.93 16.39
C ASP A 178 -1.82 11.33 14.99
N LEU A 179 -1.26 10.73 13.94
CA LEU A 179 -1.68 10.93 12.55
C LEU A 179 -2.72 9.90 12.15
N LEU A 180 -3.67 10.30 11.28
CA LEU A 180 -4.60 9.37 10.68
C LEU A 180 -3.84 8.46 9.70
N CYS A 181 -3.84 7.16 9.98
CA CYS A 181 -3.29 6.13 9.10
C CYS A 181 -4.42 5.18 8.66
N LEU A 182 -4.48 4.92 7.36
CA LEU A 182 -5.38 3.97 6.73
C LEU A 182 -4.58 2.87 6.02
N HIS A 183 -5.12 1.67 6.01
CA HIS A 183 -4.52 0.54 5.33
C HIS A 183 -5.31 0.15 4.08
N VAL A 184 -4.58 -0.20 3.02
CA VAL A 184 -5.15 -0.81 1.82
C VAL A 184 -4.72 -2.27 1.73
N LEU A 185 -5.66 -3.12 1.32
CA LEU A 185 -5.39 -4.53 1.04
C LEU A 185 -4.88 -4.64 -0.39
N ILE A 186 -3.71 -5.27 -0.59
CA ILE A 186 -3.16 -5.49 -1.93
C ILE A 186 -3.00 -6.99 -2.17
N TRP A 187 -2.31 -7.68 -1.28
CA TRP A 187 -2.15 -9.13 -1.36
C TRP A 187 -3.03 -9.90 -0.37
N ALA A 188 -3.61 -9.23 0.61
CA ALA A 188 -4.49 -9.88 1.59
C ALA A 188 -5.66 -10.64 0.95
N TRP A 189 -6.14 -10.18 -0.21
CA TRP A 189 -7.19 -10.86 -1.00
C TRP A 189 -6.84 -12.33 -1.35
N HIS A 190 -5.55 -12.68 -1.34
CA HIS A 190 -5.07 -14.01 -1.71
C HIS A 190 -4.93 -15.01 -0.57
N TRP A 191 -4.96 -14.58 0.69
CA TRP A 191 -4.87 -15.50 1.83
C TRP A 191 -5.97 -15.30 2.87
N ALA A 192 -6.58 -14.11 2.93
CA ALA A 192 -7.63 -13.79 3.88
C ALA A 192 -8.99 -14.24 3.35
N GLU A 193 -9.89 -14.62 4.26
CA GLU A 193 -11.31 -14.72 3.97
C GLU A 193 -12.03 -13.42 4.36
N PRO A 194 -13.14 -13.06 3.68
CA PRO A 194 -13.92 -11.88 4.01
C PRO A 194 -14.39 -11.89 5.47
N LEU A 195 -14.33 -10.72 6.13
CA LEU A 195 -14.86 -10.50 7.49
C LEU A 195 -14.18 -11.34 8.58
N THR A 196 -12.98 -11.86 8.32
CA THR A 196 -12.12 -12.46 9.33
C THR A 196 -11.73 -11.44 10.40
N HIS A 197 -11.42 -11.92 11.61
CA HIS A 197 -11.04 -11.06 12.72
C HIS A 197 -9.78 -10.26 12.40
N GLU A 198 -8.89 -10.86 11.62
CA GLU A 198 -7.67 -10.25 11.09
C GLU A 198 -8.00 -8.94 10.38
N LEU A 199 -9.05 -8.87 9.57
CA LEU A 199 -9.43 -7.67 8.78
C LEU A 199 -10.34 -6.69 9.55
N THR A 200 -11.03 -7.14 10.59
CA THR A 200 -12.08 -6.36 11.27
C THR A 200 -11.68 -5.89 12.68
N GLY A 201 -10.44 -6.17 13.08
CA GLY A 201 -9.93 -5.84 14.41
C GLY A 201 -9.91 -4.32 14.71
N PRO A 202 -10.12 -3.91 15.97
CA PRO A 202 -10.33 -2.51 16.36
C PRO A 202 -9.14 -1.56 16.12
N LYS A 203 -7.96 -2.11 15.82
CA LYS A 203 -6.74 -1.34 15.51
C LYS A 203 -6.53 -1.12 14.01
N GLN A 204 -7.38 -1.65 13.15
CA GLN A 204 -7.21 -1.60 11.70
C GLN A 204 -8.29 -0.73 11.07
N LYS A 205 -7.88 0.44 10.59
CA LYS A 205 -8.74 1.27 9.73
C LYS A 205 -8.50 0.84 8.29
N LEU A 206 -9.11 -0.27 7.89
CA LEU A 206 -9.09 -0.72 6.50
C LEU A 206 -9.91 0.23 5.64
N MET A 207 -9.41 0.49 4.44
CA MET A 207 -10.18 1.09 3.38
C MET A 207 -11.07 0.02 2.72
N PRO A 208 -12.36 0.31 2.49
CA PRO A 208 -13.25 -0.57 1.76
C PRO A 208 -12.89 -0.69 0.28
#